data_AF-A0ABD3WLK1-F1
#
_entry.id   AF-A0ABD3WLK1-F1
#
_cell.length_a   1.000
_cell.length_b   1.000
_cell.length_c   1.000
_cell.angle_alpha   90.00
_cell.angle_beta   90.00
_cell.angle_gamma   90.00
#
_symmetry.space_group_name_H-M   'P 1'
#
loop_
_entity.id
_entity.type
_entity.pdbx_description
1 polymer ?
#
loop_
_entity_poly.entity_id
_entity_poly.type
_entity_poly.pdbx_seq_one_letter_code
_entity_poly.pdbx_strand_id
1 'polypeptide(L)' 'MTDLIEANAMGHMPNDIDIYSASWGPTDDGKTVDGPRNLTMRAIVRGVNE' A
#
# COMPACT_ATOMS: atom_id res chain seq x y z
N MET A 1 -0.33 -8.02 8.88
CA MET A 1 -0.95 -7.14 7.88
C MET A 1 -1.51 -8.02 6.76
N THR A 2 -2.66 -7.69 6.16
CA THR A 2 -3.21 -8.45 5.01
C THR A 2 -3.30 -7.53 3.80
N ASP A 3 -3.19 -8.11 2.59
CA ASP A 3 -3.26 -7.36 1.32
C ASP A 3 -4.52 -6.50 1.20
N LEU A 4 -5.66 -6.98 1.72
CA LEU A 4 -6.91 -6.22 1.69
C LEU A 4 -6.85 -4.96 2.57
N ILE A 5 -6.22 -5.05 3.75
CA ILE A 5 -6.10 -3.90 4.66
C ILE A 5 -5.17 -2.85 4.05
N GLU A 6 -4.05 -3.30 3.48
CA GLU A 6 -3.07 -2.44 2.79
C GLU A 6 -3.71 -1.74 1.59
N ALA A 7 -4.43 -2.48 0.73
CA ALA A 7 -5.12 -1.93 -0.42
C ALA A 7 -6.19 -0.89 -0.04
N ASN A 8 -6.98 -1.17 1.00
CA ASN A 8 -8.00 -0.24 1.48
C ASN A 8 -7.38 1.03 2.07
N ALA A 9 -6.24 0.92 2.76
CA ALA A 9 -5.51 2.06 3.29
C ALA A 9 -4.94 2.93 2.17
N MET A 10 -4.32 2.31 1.16
CA MET A 10 -3.72 3.03 0.02
C MET A 10 -4.75 3.62 -0.95
N GLY A 11 -5.98 3.11 -0.96
CA GLY A 11 -7.09 3.61 -1.79
C GLY A 11 -8.08 4.51 -1.05
N HIS A 12 -7.76 4.98 0.16
CA HIS A 12 -8.69 5.73 0.99
C HIS A 12 -8.81 7.19 0.55
N MET A 13 -9.95 7.57 -0.04
CA MET A 13 -10.25 8.97 -0.42
C MET A 13 -9.17 9.62 -1.33
N PRO A 14 -8.85 9.03 -2.49
CA PRO A 14 -7.80 9.52 -3.38
C PRO A 14 -8.07 10.92 -3.96
N ASN A 15 -9.34 11.36 -4.00
CA ASN A 15 -9.70 12.69 -4.48
C ASN A 15 -9.56 13.80 -3.41
N ASP A 16 -9.39 13.42 -2.14
CA ASP A 16 -9.34 14.35 -1.01
C ASP A 16 -7.99 14.33 -0.29
N ILE A 17 -7.26 13.20 -0.36
CA ILE A 17 -5.97 13.01 0.30
C ILE A 17 -4.85 13.10 -0.74
N ASP A 18 -4.07 14.16 -0.64
CA ASP A 18 -2.95 14.42 -1.56
C ASP A 18 -1.72 13.56 -1.26
N ILE A 19 -1.47 13.22 0.02
CA ILE A 19 -0.23 12.56 0.46
C ILE A 19 -0.53 11.47 1.48
N TYR A 20 -0.03 10.26 1.18
CA TYR A 20 -0.01 9.13 2.09
C TYR A 20 1.42 8.90 2.60
N SER A 21 1.59 8.76 3.90
CA SER A 21 2.88 8.43 4.52
C SER A 21 2.76 7.12 5.28
N ALA A 22 3.48 6.09 4.82
CA ALA A 22 3.46 4.75 5.37
C ALA A 22 4.86 4.30 5.79
N SER A 23 4.98 3.71 6.97
CA SER A 23 6.24 3.14 7.50
C SER A 23 6.07 1.70 7.96
N TRP A 24 5.08 1.01 7.39
CA TRP A 24 4.88 -0.43 7.53
C TRP A 24 5.47 -1.14 6.32
N GLY A 25 5.76 -2.43 6.46
CA GLY A 25 6.41 -3.23 5.43
C GLY A 25 6.75 -4.64 5.93
N PRO A 26 7.58 -5.38 5.19
CA PRO A 26 8.12 -6.65 5.64
C PRO A 26 8.91 -6.50 6.95
N THR A 27 9.15 -7.60 7.64
CA THR A 27 9.96 -7.61 8.87
C THR A 27 11.40 -7.16 8.58
N ASP A 28 11.90 -6.20 9.35
CA ASP A 28 13.28 -5.68 9.26
C ASP A 28 14.31 -6.62 9.94
N ASP A 29 14.35 -7.89 9.57
CA ASP A 29 15.23 -8.91 10.16
C ASP A 29 16.48 -9.26 9.32
N GLY A 30 16.65 -8.57 8.18
CA GLY A 30 17.74 -8.82 7.23
C GLY A 30 17.63 -10.16 6.48
N LYS A 31 16.49 -10.85 6.58
CA LYS A 31 16.24 -12.16 5.95
C LYS A 31 14.95 -12.18 5.14
N THR A 32 13.99 -11.34 5.51
CA THR A 32 12.68 -11.27 4.87
C THR A 32 12.78 -10.51 3.54
N VAL A 33 12.26 -11.11 2.48
CA VAL A 33 12.05 -10.47 1.18
C VAL A 33 10.56 -10.61 0.85
N ASP A 34 9.82 -9.51 0.98
CA ASP A 34 8.40 -9.44 0.65
C ASP A 34 8.07 -8.02 0.13
N GLY A 35 6.87 -7.84 -0.40
CA GLY A 35 6.41 -6.56 -0.92
C GLY A 35 4.89 -6.50 -1.08
N PRO A 36 4.38 -5.38 -1.63
CA PRO A 36 2.94 -5.21 -1.85
C PRO A 36 2.37 -6.33 -2.74
N ARG A 37 1.26 -6.89 -2.30
CA ARG A 37 0.53 -7.94 -3.03
C ARG A 37 -0.44 -7.31 -4.03
N ASN A 38 -1.17 -8.15 -4.77
CA ASN A 38 -1.92 -7.73 -5.97
C ASN A 38 -2.96 -6.64 -5.70
N LEU A 39 -3.70 -6.68 -4.58
CA LEU A 39 -4.69 -5.64 -4.29
C LEU A 39 -4.02 -4.31 -3.94
N THR A 40 -2.98 -4.36 -3.12
CA THR A 40 -2.22 -3.17 -2.71
C THR A 40 -1.54 -2.53 -3.91
N MET A 41 -0.95 -3.35 -4.80
CA MET A 41 -0.37 -2.87 -6.06
C MET A 41 -1.40 -2.18 -6.95
N ARG A 42 -2.62 -2.72 -7.06
CA ARG A 42 -3.70 -2.08 -7.83
C ARG A 42 -4.12 -0.75 -7.21
N ALA A 43 -4.23 -0.67 -5.88
CA ALA A 43 -4.58 0.58 -5.20
C ALA A 43 -3.52 1.67 -5.44
N ILE A 44 -2.24 1.32 -5.38
CA ILE A 44 -1.13 2.25 -5.68
C ILE A 44 -1.18 2.69 -7.15
N VAL A 45 -1.29 1.75 -8.10
CA VAL A 45 -1.38 2.07 -9.53
C VAL A 45 -2.57 2.97 -9.82
N ARG A 46 -3.71 2.73 -9.16
CA ARG A 46 -4.89 3.57 -9.27
C ARG A 46 -4.63 4.99 -8.79
N GLY A 47 -4.10 5.16 -7.57
CA GLY A 47 -3.85 6.49 -6.98
C GLY A 47 -2.79 7.34 -7.71
N VAL A 48 -1.99 6.75 -8.61
CA VAL A 48 -1.03 7.48 -9.46
C VAL A 48 -1.64 7.88 -10.81
N ASN A 49 -2.62 7.14 -11.31
CA ASN A 49 -3.12 7.28 -12.68
C ASN A 49 -4.54 7.87 -12.78
N GLU A 50 -5.31 7.89 -11.70
CA GLU A 50 -6.66 8.46 -11.60
C GLU A 50 -6.66 9.70 -10.72
#